data_AF-A0A350J5Y3-F1
#
_entry.id   AF-A0A350J5Y3-F1
#
_cell.length_a   1.000
_cell.length_b   1.000
_cell.length_c   1.000
_cell.angle_alpha   90.00
_cell.angle_beta   90.00
_cell.angle_gamma   90.00
#
_symmetry.space_group_name_H-M   'P 1'
#
loop_
_entity.id
_entity.type
_entity.pdbx_description
1 polymer ?
#
loop_
_entity_poly.entity_id
_entity_poly.type
_entity_poly.pdbx_seq_one_letter_code
_entity_poly.pdbx_strand_id
1 'polypeptide(L)'
;MTNSLVDIFKIDDIGNRISVRILFVFMLMLRLSVYFFPLGDPDFSSFYNWFNYISSDMDRMMNASYADIPITDGNIIYIMSVLAIDMICLFCAFFYIGYYIKMKRVEEADPRFKPVGTGKLIFRLIVISAVFAVLYIPLLFSVLYLFLIFIIIFPYLLIFPACYLSGDSDLFDSTLYMSRRQRGYYMVNLRNVSLLIMIYVIGVLLTQGVGLIFPNAGFILKSFVTVFCYLAFARYSGMIYTRMLKIPGNRQRPPARPA
;
A
#
# COMPACT_ATOMS: atom_id res chain seq x y z
N MET A 1 8.94 -24.91 -2.33
CA MET A 1 8.85 -23.78 -1.38
C MET A 1 7.38 -23.46 -1.11
N THR A 2 6.88 -23.89 0.05
CA THR A 2 5.55 -23.57 0.55
C THR A 2 5.39 -22.05 0.68
N ASN A 3 4.20 -21.50 0.35
CA ASN A 3 3.84 -20.13 0.72
C ASN A 3 3.55 -20.16 2.22
N SER A 4 4.58 -20.12 3.06
CA SER A 4 4.32 -19.93 4.48
C SER A 4 3.94 -18.46 4.67
N LEU A 5 2.83 -18.19 5.36
CA LEU A 5 2.46 -16.84 5.79
C LEU A 5 3.63 -16.17 6.53
N VAL A 6 4.45 -16.96 7.22
CA VAL A 6 5.66 -16.55 7.93
C VAL A 6 6.65 -15.81 7.01
N ASP A 7 6.84 -16.27 5.77
CA ASP A 7 7.80 -15.64 4.85
C ASP A 7 7.35 -14.26 4.34
N ILE A 8 6.06 -13.93 4.48
CA ILE A 8 5.52 -12.60 4.17
C ILE A 8 5.97 -11.59 5.24
N PHE A 9 6.06 -12.02 6.50
CA PHE A 9 6.42 -11.17 7.64
C PHE A 9 7.92 -10.98 7.82
N LYS A 10 8.75 -11.76 7.11
CA LYS A 10 10.21 -11.59 7.06
C LYS A 10 10.60 -10.43 6.15
N ILE A 11 10.17 -9.23 6.54
CA ILE A 11 10.38 -7.99 5.76
C ILE A 11 11.87 -7.68 5.61
N ASP A 12 12.69 -8.03 6.60
CA ASP A 12 14.13 -7.78 6.63
C ASP A 12 14.96 -8.83 5.88
N ASP A 13 14.37 -9.96 5.47
CA ASP A 13 15.05 -11.03 4.77
C ASP A 13 15.14 -10.74 3.25
N ILE A 14 15.95 -9.73 2.94
CA ILE A 14 16.40 -9.31 1.62
C ILE A 14 17.92 -9.22 1.68
N GLY A 15 18.62 -9.58 0.60
CA GLY A 15 20.08 -9.64 0.53
C GLY A 15 20.84 -8.48 1.21
N ASN A 16 20.29 -7.25 1.18
CA ASN A 16 20.78 -6.15 2.02
C ASN A 16 19.76 -5.78 3.11
N ARG A 17 19.94 -6.36 4.30
CA ARG A 17 19.07 -6.14 5.46
C ARG A 17 19.12 -4.70 5.98
N ILE A 18 20.27 -4.02 5.85
CA ILE A 18 20.48 -2.67 6.39
C ILE A 18 19.63 -1.66 5.63
N SER A 19 19.59 -1.72 4.29
CA SER A 19 18.77 -0.82 3.49
C SER A 19 17.28 -0.92 3.83
N VAL A 20 16.79 -2.13 4.10
CA VAL A 20 15.38 -2.34 4.51
C VAL A 20 15.13 -1.78 5.91
N ARG A 21 16.07 -1.95 6.84
CA ARG A 21 15.95 -1.37 8.19
C ARG A 21 15.93 0.15 8.16
N ILE A 22 16.79 0.77 7.35
CA ILE A 22 16.79 2.23 7.15
C ILE A 22 15.44 2.68 6.58
N LEU A 23 14.92 1.98 5.57
CA LEU A 23 13.61 2.27 4.98
C LEU A 23 12.48 2.17 6.02
N PHE A 24 12.50 1.11 6.85
CA PHE A 24 11.52 0.91 7.91
C PHE A 24 11.55 2.05 8.93
N VAL A 25 12.73 2.40 9.43
CA VAL A 25 12.89 3.50 10.40
C VAL A 25 12.46 4.83 9.79
N PHE A 26 12.81 5.09 8.53
CA PHE A 26 12.38 6.29 7.81
C PHE A 26 10.85 6.39 7.71
N MET A 27 10.18 5.33 7.26
CA MET A 27 8.72 5.29 7.18
C MET A 27 8.06 5.42 8.56
N LEU A 28 8.65 4.82 9.60
CA LEU A 28 8.17 4.94 10.97
C LEU A 28 8.24 6.39 11.47
N MET A 29 9.37 7.07 11.25
CA MET A 29 9.55 8.48 11.65
C MET A 29 8.59 9.41 10.90
N LEU A 30 8.37 9.18 9.60
CA LEU A 30 7.37 9.92 8.82
C LEU A 30 5.95 9.74 9.37
N ARG A 31 5.57 8.53 9.76
CA ARG A 31 4.25 8.28 10.34
C ARG A 31 4.11 8.88 11.74
N LEU A 32 5.18 8.83 12.53
CA LEU A 32 5.22 9.44 13.86
C LEU A 32 5.13 10.97 13.80
N SER A 33 5.69 11.62 12.77
CA SER A 33 5.66 13.08 12.67
C SER A 33 4.23 13.62 12.59
N VAL A 34 3.29 12.89 12.00
CA VAL A 34 1.86 13.26 11.98
C VAL A 34 1.28 13.46 13.39
N TYR A 35 1.73 12.65 14.34
CA TYR A 35 1.18 12.65 15.71
C TYR A 35 1.94 13.59 16.64
N PHE A 36 3.26 13.67 16.51
CA PHE A 36 4.10 14.50 17.37
C PHE A 36 4.27 15.94 16.85
N PHE A 37 4.20 16.14 15.54
CA PHE A 37 4.40 17.42 14.87
C PHE A 37 3.35 17.60 13.76
N PRO A 38 2.04 17.63 14.10
CA PRO A 38 0.98 17.77 13.12
C PRO A 38 1.14 19.09 12.37
N LEU A 39 1.06 19.03 11.04
CA LEU A 39 0.97 20.22 10.19
C LEU A 39 -0.49 20.61 10.07
N GLY A 40 -0.87 21.82 10.50
CA GLY A 40 -2.27 22.26 10.53
C GLY A 40 -2.96 21.93 11.85
N ASP A 41 -4.29 21.87 11.82
CA ASP A 41 -5.12 21.64 13.01
C ASP A 41 -5.65 20.20 13.04
N PRO A 42 -5.16 19.35 13.96
CA PRO A 42 -5.66 17.99 14.12
C PRO A 42 -6.98 17.92 14.90
N ASP A 43 -7.50 19.01 15.44
CA ASP A 43 -8.75 19.03 16.21
C ASP A 43 -9.98 19.08 15.29
N PHE A 44 -10.76 18.00 15.29
CA PHE A 44 -12.03 17.88 14.56
C PHE A 44 -13.26 17.97 15.48
N SER A 45 -13.11 18.44 16.72
CA SER A 45 -14.20 18.49 17.70
C SER A 45 -15.39 19.32 17.22
N SER A 46 -15.13 20.46 16.56
CA SER A 46 -16.19 21.32 15.99
C SER A 46 -17.00 20.59 14.91
N PHE A 47 -16.32 19.87 14.02
CA PHE A 47 -16.98 19.03 13.00
C PHE A 47 -17.79 17.89 13.64
N TYR A 48 -17.23 17.22 14.65
CA TYR A 48 -17.92 16.13 15.36
C TYR A 48 -19.20 16.61 16.06
N ASN A 49 -19.13 17.74 16.76
CA ASN A 49 -20.28 18.34 17.44
C ASN A 49 -21.36 18.80 16.45
N TRP A 50 -20.96 19.42 15.35
CA TRP A 50 -21.85 19.79 14.26
C TRP A 50 -22.53 18.57 13.62
N PHE A 51 -21.76 17.50 13.35
CA PHE A 51 -22.30 16.27 12.79
C PHE A 51 -23.34 15.63 13.72
N ASN A 52 -23.06 15.57 15.03
CA ASN A 52 -24.01 15.07 16.03
C ASN A 52 -25.25 15.95 16.12
N TYR A 53 -25.08 17.27 16.02
CA TYR A 53 -26.19 18.22 16.05
C TYR A 53 -27.12 18.07 14.84
N ILE A 54 -26.56 17.90 13.64
CA ILE A 54 -27.35 17.76 12.41
C ILE A 54 -27.94 16.36 12.26
N SER A 55 -27.21 15.32 12.64
CA SER A 55 -27.73 13.94 12.61
C SER A 55 -28.83 13.67 13.64
N SER A 56 -29.00 14.54 14.63
CA SER A 56 -30.06 14.42 15.64
C SER A 56 -31.47 14.72 15.11
N ASP A 57 -31.59 15.38 13.96
CA ASP A 57 -32.88 15.80 13.39
C ASP A 57 -32.83 15.76 11.86
N MET A 58 -33.76 15.02 11.26
CA MET A 58 -33.82 14.80 9.82
C MET A 58 -34.07 16.11 9.04
N ASP A 59 -34.83 17.05 9.61
CA ASP A 59 -35.08 18.35 8.97
C ASP A 59 -33.82 19.21 8.96
N ARG A 60 -32.97 19.12 9.99
CA ARG A 60 -31.67 19.81 10.01
C ARG A 60 -30.72 19.22 9.00
N MET A 61 -30.72 17.90 8.86
CA MET A 61 -29.88 17.21 7.87
C MET A 61 -30.26 17.55 6.44
N MET A 62 -31.56 17.68 6.13
CA MET A 62 -32.02 18.02 4.79
C MET A 62 -31.78 19.50 4.42
N ASN A 63 -31.74 20.39 5.42
CA ASN A 63 -31.55 21.83 5.22
C ASN A 63 -30.09 22.28 5.37
N ALA A 64 -29.17 21.39 5.73
CA ALA A 64 -27.76 21.70 5.89
C ALA A 64 -27.11 22.04 4.54
N SER A 65 -26.44 23.19 4.47
CA SER A 65 -25.62 23.57 3.32
C SER A 65 -24.18 23.13 3.50
N TYR A 66 -23.45 22.96 2.39
CA TYR A 66 -22.00 22.72 2.41
C TYR A 66 -21.21 23.83 3.11
N ALA A 67 -21.73 25.06 3.10
CA ALA A 67 -21.12 26.20 3.78
C ALA A 67 -21.22 26.12 5.31
N ASP A 68 -22.13 25.29 5.84
CA ASP A 68 -22.36 25.17 7.29
C ASP A 68 -21.38 24.18 7.95
N ILE A 69 -20.60 23.44 7.15
CA ILE A 69 -19.64 22.43 7.63
C ILE A 69 -18.45 23.15 8.30
N PRO A 70 -18.23 22.99 9.62
CA PRO A 70 -17.18 23.70 10.34
C PRO A 70 -15.84 22.97 10.20
N ILE A 71 -15.31 22.94 8.98
CA ILE A 71 -13.95 22.49 8.67
C ILE A 71 -13.10 23.73 8.42
N THR A 72 -12.04 23.89 9.21
CA THR A 72 -11.11 25.01 9.04
C THR A 72 -10.07 24.70 7.96
N ASP A 73 -9.44 25.75 7.42
CA ASP A 73 -8.27 25.60 6.54
C ASP A 73 -7.15 24.78 7.22
N GLY A 74 -7.00 24.91 8.55
CA GLY A 74 -6.08 24.13 9.35
C GLY A 74 -6.37 22.63 9.31
N ASN A 75 -7.64 22.24 9.40
CA ASN A 75 -8.05 20.84 9.28
C ASN A 75 -7.80 20.27 7.88
N ILE A 76 -8.02 21.09 6.84
CA ILE A 76 -7.74 20.70 5.45
C ILE A 76 -6.23 20.47 5.26
N ILE A 77 -5.39 21.40 5.74
CA ILE A 77 -3.93 21.27 5.72
C ILE A 77 -3.50 19.99 6.44
N TYR A 78 -4.11 19.69 7.60
CA TYR A 78 -3.83 18.47 8.34
C TYR A 78 -4.16 17.21 7.53
N ILE A 79 -5.38 17.10 6.98
CA ILE A 79 -5.78 15.96 6.14
C ILE A 79 -4.83 15.79 4.95
N MET A 80 -4.49 16.89 4.26
CA MET A 80 -3.59 16.85 3.11
C MET A 80 -2.18 16.40 3.51
N SER A 81 -1.69 16.81 4.69
CA SER A 81 -0.39 16.37 5.21
C SER A 81 -0.37 14.87 5.53
N VAL A 82 -1.45 14.34 6.12
CA VAL A 82 -1.62 12.90 6.39
C VAL A 82 -1.61 12.12 5.09
N LEU A 83 -2.39 12.56 4.10
CA LEU A 83 -2.46 11.93 2.78
C LEU A 83 -1.11 11.97 2.07
N ALA A 84 -0.38 13.08 2.14
CA ALA A 84 0.96 13.21 1.55
C ALA A 84 1.95 12.23 2.20
N ILE A 85 1.92 12.09 3.53
CA ILE A 85 2.78 11.15 4.26
C ILE A 85 2.43 9.70 3.91
N ASP A 86 1.14 9.36 3.80
CA ASP A 86 0.72 8.02 3.37
C ASP A 86 1.13 7.73 1.92
N MET A 87 1.07 8.72 1.03
CA MET A 87 1.59 8.60 -0.34
C MET A 87 3.10 8.36 -0.38
N ILE A 88 3.89 9.06 0.44
CA ILE A 88 5.33 8.81 0.56
C ILE A 88 5.58 7.39 1.09
N CYS A 89 4.84 6.94 2.10
CA CYS A 89 4.93 5.57 2.62
C CYS A 89 4.61 4.53 1.54
N LEU A 90 3.61 4.77 0.72
CA LEU A 90 3.27 3.92 -0.42
C LEU A 90 4.42 3.87 -1.45
N PHE A 91 5.08 4.99 -1.73
CA PHE A 91 6.25 5.03 -2.60
C PHE A 91 7.44 4.26 -2.02
N CYS A 92 7.67 4.34 -0.71
CA CYS A 92 8.66 3.52 -0.01
C CYS A 92 8.32 2.03 -0.13
N ALA A 93 7.05 1.65 -0.02
CA ALA A 93 6.60 0.28 -0.25
C ALA A 93 6.86 -0.18 -1.70
N PHE A 94 6.61 0.65 -2.71
CA PHE A 94 6.95 0.36 -4.10
C PHE A 94 8.45 0.21 -4.32
N PHE A 95 9.26 1.09 -3.74
CA PHE A 95 10.71 0.96 -3.74
C PHE A 95 11.13 -0.40 -3.17
N TYR A 96 10.55 -0.81 -2.05
CA TYR A 96 10.79 -2.12 -1.45
C TYR A 96 10.41 -3.27 -2.40
N ILE A 97 9.26 -3.22 -3.09
CA ILE A 97 8.87 -4.24 -4.09
C ILE A 97 9.94 -4.39 -5.17
N GLY A 98 10.31 -3.29 -5.80
CA GLY A 98 11.29 -3.28 -6.88
C GLY A 98 12.66 -3.77 -6.42
N TYR A 99 13.09 -3.33 -5.23
CA TYR A 99 14.34 -3.75 -4.62
C TYR A 99 14.35 -5.24 -4.29
N TYR A 100 13.26 -5.76 -3.71
CA TYR A 100 13.10 -7.18 -3.41
C TYR A 100 13.21 -8.05 -4.67
N ILE A 101 12.46 -7.71 -5.72
CA ILE A 101 12.47 -8.47 -6.98
C ILE A 101 13.87 -8.45 -7.59
N LYS A 102 14.53 -7.30 -7.60
CA LYS A 102 15.90 -7.16 -8.10
C LYS A 102 16.86 -8.07 -7.34
N MET A 103 16.84 -8.02 -6.01
CA MET A 103 17.75 -8.82 -5.17
C MET A 103 17.51 -10.32 -5.34
N LYS A 104 16.24 -10.74 -5.39
CA LYS A 104 15.90 -12.15 -5.61
C LYS A 104 16.39 -12.66 -6.97
N ARG A 105 16.33 -11.85 -8.03
CA ARG A 105 16.85 -12.22 -9.36
C ARG A 105 18.37 -12.35 -9.38
N VAL A 106 19.06 -11.47 -8.63
CA VAL A 106 20.51 -11.56 -8.47
C VAL A 106 20.89 -12.86 -7.75
N GLU A 107 20.15 -13.24 -6.71
CA GLU A 107 20.36 -14.46 -5.94
C GLU A 107 20.06 -15.73 -6.74
N GLU A 108 18.94 -15.75 -7.48
CA GLU A 108 18.50 -16.93 -8.23
C GLU A 108 19.26 -17.13 -9.55
N ALA A 109 19.90 -16.08 -10.07
CA ALA A 109 20.70 -16.08 -11.30
C ALA A 109 20.04 -16.74 -12.52
N ASP A 110 18.71 -16.70 -12.63
CA ASP A 110 17.97 -17.31 -13.75
C ASP A 110 18.23 -16.52 -15.05
N PRO A 111 18.81 -17.14 -16.10
CA PRO A 111 19.12 -16.48 -17.36
C PRO A 111 17.88 -15.93 -18.09
N ARG A 112 16.67 -16.41 -17.77
CA ARG A 112 15.41 -15.94 -18.37
C ARG A 112 14.98 -14.57 -17.84
N PHE A 113 15.39 -14.20 -16.63
CA PHE A 113 14.89 -13.01 -15.92
C PHE A 113 16.04 -12.16 -15.41
N LYS A 114 16.47 -11.19 -16.21
CA LYS A 114 17.54 -10.27 -15.81
C LYS A 114 17.06 -9.27 -14.75
N PRO A 115 17.92 -8.90 -13.79
CA PRO A 115 17.61 -7.84 -12.84
C PRO A 115 17.54 -6.48 -13.56
N VAL A 116 16.63 -5.61 -13.12
CA VAL A 116 16.48 -4.26 -13.67
C VAL A 116 17.68 -3.40 -13.24
N GLY A 117 18.24 -2.64 -14.20
CA GLY A 117 19.25 -1.64 -13.89
C GLY A 117 18.71 -0.56 -12.95
N THR A 118 19.55 -0.04 -12.05
CA THR A 118 19.13 0.91 -11.00
C THR A 118 18.47 2.17 -11.57
N GLY A 119 19.03 2.76 -12.63
CA GLY A 119 18.43 3.96 -13.26
C GLY A 119 17.04 3.69 -13.85
N LYS A 120 16.86 2.56 -14.55
CA LYS A 120 15.55 2.16 -15.08
C LYS A 120 14.54 1.86 -13.97
N LEU A 121 14.98 1.30 -12.84
CA LEU A 121 14.14 1.07 -11.68
C LEU A 121 13.66 2.39 -11.06
N ILE A 122 14.56 3.37 -10.87
CA ILE A 122 14.22 4.70 -10.34
C ILE A 122 13.20 5.40 -11.26
N PHE A 123 13.43 5.38 -12.58
CA PHE A 123 12.49 5.96 -13.53
C PHE A 123 11.11 5.30 -13.45
N ARG A 124 11.06 3.95 -13.42
CA ARG A 124 9.79 3.22 -13.27
C ARG A 124 9.11 3.51 -11.93
N LEU A 125 9.87 3.70 -10.85
CA LEU A 125 9.32 4.13 -9.57
C LEU A 125 8.63 5.49 -9.69
N ILE A 126 9.27 6.47 -10.34
CA ILE A 126 8.67 7.80 -10.55
C ILE A 126 7.37 7.69 -11.37
N VAL A 127 7.38 6.90 -12.46
CA VAL A 127 6.20 6.73 -13.31
C VAL A 127 5.05 6.06 -12.55
N ILE A 128 5.30 4.96 -11.84
CA ILE A 128 4.23 4.29 -11.10
C ILE A 128 3.72 5.15 -9.94
N SER A 129 4.61 5.90 -9.28
CA SER A 129 4.25 6.86 -8.25
C SER A 129 3.33 7.95 -8.79
N ALA A 130 3.62 8.52 -9.96
CA ALA A 130 2.76 9.52 -10.59
C ALA A 130 1.40 8.94 -10.99
N VAL A 131 1.37 7.74 -11.58
CA VAL A 131 0.13 7.05 -11.95
C VAL A 131 -0.72 6.76 -10.72
N PHE A 132 -0.12 6.25 -9.65
CA PHE A 132 -0.85 6.03 -8.40
C PHE A 132 -1.30 7.34 -7.77
N ALA A 133 -0.53 8.42 -7.79
CA ALA A 133 -0.98 9.69 -7.24
C ALA A 133 -2.24 10.24 -7.93
N VAL A 134 -2.31 10.13 -9.26
CA VAL A 134 -3.48 10.54 -10.02
C VAL A 134 -4.68 9.61 -9.80
N LEU A 135 -4.43 8.29 -9.71
CA LEU A 135 -5.51 7.30 -9.55
C LEU A 135 -5.98 7.11 -8.11
N TYR A 136 -5.13 7.38 -7.11
CA TYR A 136 -5.38 7.08 -5.70
C TYR A 136 -6.55 7.88 -5.13
N ILE A 137 -6.65 9.16 -5.48
CA ILE A 137 -7.75 10.02 -5.04
C ILE A 137 -9.11 9.50 -5.58
N PRO A 138 -9.30 9.28 -6.89
CA PRO A 138 -10.51 8.63 -7.42
C PRO A 138 -10.78 7.24 -6.85
N LEU A 139 -9.73 6.47 -6.60
CA LEU A 139 -9.86 5.12 -6.04
C LEU A 139 -10.45 5.15 -4.63
N LEU A 140 -10.02 6.09 -3.78
CA LEU A 140 -10.56 6.27 -2.42
C LEU A 140 -12.07 6.55 -2.43
N PHE A 141 -12.53 7.43 -3.33
CA PHE A 141 -13.97 7.68 -3.50
C PHE A 141 -14.69 6.42 -4.00
N SER A 142 -14.11 5.71 -4.98
CA SER A 142 -14.70 4.49 -5.53
C SER A 142 -14.83 3.37 -4.50
N VAL A 143 -13.89 3.25 -3.56
CA VAL A 143 -13.95 2.26 -2.46
C VAL A 143 -15.16 2.51 -1.55
N LEU A 144 -15.49 3.77 -1.27
CA LEU A 144 -16.63 4.14 -0.41
C LEU A 144 -17.97 3.74 -1.05
N TYR A 145 -18.10 3.87 -2.37
CA TYR A 145 -19.36 3.61 -3.08
C TYR A 145 -19.46 2.21 -3.70
N LEU A 146 -18.34 1.59 -4.07
CA LEU A 146 -18.28 0.33 -4.84
C LEU A 146 -17.43 -0.74 -4.13
N PHE A 147 -17.59 -0.84 -2.81
CA PHE A 147 -16.80 -1.74 -1.96
C PHE A 147 -16.75 -3.20 -2.46
N LEU A 148 -17.86 -3.74 -2.96
CA LEU A 148 -17.92 -5.11 -3.51
C LEU A 148 -17.05 -5.29 -4.76
N ILE A 149 -17.09 -4.33 -5.68
CA ILE A 149 -16.26 -4.34 -6.90
C ILE A 149 -14.78 -4.20 -6.50
N PHE A 150 -14.51 -3.38 -5.50
CA PHE A 150 -13.16 -3.19 -4.99
C PHE A 150 -12.56 -4.48 -4.44
N ILE A 151 -13.31 -5.27 -3.64
CA ILE A 151 -12.85 -6.58 -3.14
C ILE A 151 -12.42 -7.50 -4.30
N ILE A 152 -13.14 -7.47 -5.41
CA ILE A 152 -12.86 -8.32 -6.57
C ILE A 152 -11.58 -7.87 -7.30
N ILE A 153 -11.39 -6.55 -7.43
CA ILE A 153 -10.28 -5.96 -8.19
C ILE A 153 -9.01 -5.85 -7.33
N PHE A 154 -9.12 -5.78 -6.01
CA PHE A 154 -8.02 -5.49 -5.09
C PHE A 154 -6.83 -6.45 -5.21
N PRO A 155 -7.01 -7.78 -5.31
CA PRO A 155 -5.89 -8.68 -5.53
C PRO A 155 -5.10 -8.32 -6.79
N TYR A 156 -5.77 -7.84 -7.85
CA TYR A 156 -5.13 -7.43 -9.10
C TYR A 156 -4.30 -6.17 -8.88
N LEU A 157 -4.90 -5.12 -8.32
CA LEU A 157 -4.19 -3.86 -8.04
C LEU A 157 -2.92 -4.05 -7.21
N LEU A 158 -2.93 -5.02 -6.29
CA LEU A 158 -1.79 -5.31 -5.41
C LEU A 158 -0.57 -5.88 -6.17
N ILE A 159 -0.78 -6.63 -7.25
CA ILE A 159 0.29 -7.29 -8.01
C ILE A 159 0.82 -6.38 -9.12
N PHE A 160 0.00 -5.45 -9.60
CA PHE A 160 0.37 -4.52 -10.67
C PHE A 160 1.73 -3.81 -10.44
N PRO A 161 2.03 -3.25 -9.25
CA PRO A 161 3.33 -2.64 -8.98
C PRO A 161 4.50 -3.60 -9.15
N ALA A 162 4.36 -4.85 -8.71
CA ALA A 162 5.41 -5.85 -8.89
C ALA A 162 5.63 -6.22 -10.36
N CYS A 163 4.56 -6.32 -11.16
CA CYS A 163 4.66 -6.57 -12.60
C CYS A 163 5.37 -5.45 -13.37
N TYR A 164 5.13 -4.20 -13.00
CA TYR A 164 5.75 -3.07 -13.67
C TYR A 164 7.18 -2.82 -13.19
N LEU A 165 7.43 -2.87 -11.88
CA LEU A 165 8.75 -2.60 -11.30
C LEU A 165 9.78 -3.71 -11.59
N SER A 166 9.32 -4.91 -11.96
CA SER A 166 10.19 -6.01 -12.37
C SER A 166 10.96 -5.76 -13.66
N GLY A 167 10.55 -4.77 -14.48
CA GLY A 167 11.22 -4.46 -15.75
C GLY A 167 10.82 -5.34 -16.93
N ASP A 168 9.97 -6.35 -16.74
CA ASP A 168 9.69 -7.38 -17.76
C ASP A 168 8.69 -6.93 -18.83
N SER A 169 7.91 -5.89 -18.54
CA SER A 169 6.89 -5.36 -19.45
C SER A 169 6.71 -3.86 -19.23
N ASP A 170 6.13 -3.14 -20.19
CA ASP A 170 5.81 -1.73 -20.04
C ASP A 170 4.52 -1.53 -19.22
N LEU A 171 4.15 -0.28 -18.93
CA LEU A 171 3.08 0.04 -17.97
C LEU A 171 1.75 -0.62 -18.34
N PHE A 172 1.32 -0.50 -19.60
CA PHE A 172 0.07 -1.08 -20.08
C PHE A 172 0.17 -2.60 -20.22
N ASP A 173 1.27 -3.12 -20.75
CA ASP A 173 1.48 -4.56 -20.86
C ASP A 173 1.50 -5.27 -19.50
N SER A 174 2.00 -4.58 -18.46
CA SER A 174 1.99 -5.06 -17.07
C SER A 174 0.57 -5.34 -16.57
N THR A 175 -0.43 -4.54 -16.98
CA THR A 175 -1.84 -4.76 -16.60
C THR A 175 -2.41 -6.04 -17.21
N LEU A 176 -2.16 -6.26 -18.50
CA LEU A 176 -2.61 -7.45 -19.22
C LEU A 176 -1.89 -8.71 -18.72
N TYR A 177 -0.60 -8.59 -18.46
CA TYR A 177 0.24 -9.65 -17.94
C TYR A 177 -0.24 -10.11 -16.55
N MET A 178 -0.50 -9.15 -15.67
CA MET A 178 -1.07 -9.38 -14.34
C MET A 178 -2.42 -10.11 -14.45
N SER A 179 -3.37 -9.58 -15.22
CA SER A 179 -4.71 -10.17 -15.34
C SER A 179 -4.67 -11.63 -15.82
N ARG A 180 -3.85 -11.94 -16.83
CA ARG A 180 -3.71 -13.30 -17.37
C ARG A 180 -3.10 -14.28 -16.38
N ARG A 181 -2.03 -13.89 -15.68
CA ARG A 181 -1.34 -14.78 -14.74
C ARG A 181 -2.08 -14.96 -13.43
N GLN A 182 -2.83 -13.96 -13.01
CA GLN A 182 -3.49 -13.97 -11.71
C GLN A 182 -4.76 -14.84 -11.66
N ARG A 183 -5.43 -15.10 -12.79
CA ARG A 183 -6.64 -15.94 -12.82
C ARG A 183 -6.47 -17.29 -12.12
N GLY A 184 -5.32 -17.94 -12.26
CA GLY A 184 -5.03 -19.23 -11.60
C GLY A 184 -4.67 -19.13 -10.11
N TYR A 185 -4.31 -17.93 -9.63
CA TYR A 185 -3.91 -17.70 -8.23
C TYR A 185 -4.89 -16.81 -7.47
N TYR A 186 -6.01 -16.44 -8.10
CA TYR A 186 -6.91 -15.43 -7.58
C TYR A 186 -7.41 -15.74 -6.17
N MET A 187 -7.93 -16.95 -5.93
CA MET A 187 -8.45 -17.35 -4.61
C MET A 187 -7.35 -17.40 -3.53
N VAL A 188 -6.15 -17.86 -3.89
CA VAL A 188 -5.01 -17.90 -2.96
C VAL A 188 -4.58 -16.47 -2.61
N ASN A 189 -4.56 -15.59 -3.61
CA ASN A 189 -4.21 -14.19 -3.41
C ASN A 189 -5.25 -13.47 -2.58
N LEU A 190 -6.54 -13.63 -2.90
CA LEU A 190 -7.63 -13.07 -2.12
C LEU A 190 -7.52 -13.50 -0.65
N ARG A 191 -7.36 -14.81 -0.37
CA ARG A 191 -7.20 -15.32 1.00
C ARG A 191 -6.05 -14.66 1.74
N ASN A 192 -4.86 -14.62 1.15
CA ASN A 192 -3.67 -14.09 1.82
C ASN A 192 -3.76 -12.57 2.00
N VAL A 193 -4.32 -11.85 1.03
CA VAL A 193 -4.59 -10.41 1.15
C VAL A 193 -5.59 -10.15 2.27
N SER A 194 -6.69 -10.90 2.34
CA SER A 194 -7.66 -10.79 3.42
C SER A 194 -7.04 -11.07 4.78
N LEU A 195 -6.13 -12.05 4.89
CA LEU A 195 -5.40 -12.30 6.13
C LEU A 195 -4.49 -11.11 6.52
N LEU A 196 -3.80 -10.49 5.56
CA LEU A 196 -2.98 -9.30 5.81
C LEU A 196 -3.83 -8.10 6.24
N ILE A 197 -4.99 -7.90 5.61
CA ILE A 197 -5.97 -6.88 6.00
C ILE A 197 -6.48 -7.16 7.42
N MET A 198 -6.83 -8.41 7.73
CA MET A 198 -7.30 -8.80 9.05
C MET A 198 -6.24 -8.53 10.13
N ILE A 199 -4.97 -8.86 9.86
CA ILE A 199 -3.86 -8.57 10.77
C ILE A 199 -3.70 -7.06 10.97
N TYR A 200 -3.80 -6.27 9.91
CA TYR A 200 -3.79 -4.81 10.01
C TYR A 200 -4.94 -4.29 10.89
N VAL A 201 -6.18 -4.74 10.65
CA VAL A 201 -7.35 -4.33 11.43
C VAL A 201 -7.20 -4.71 12.91
N ILE A 202 -6.83 -5.95 13.20
CA ILE A 202 -6.60 -6.42 14.57
C ILE A 202 -5.48 -5.59 15.23
N GLY A 203 -4.38 -5.36 14.52
CA GLY A 203 -3.28 -4.53 15.00
C GLY A 203 -3.73 -3.11 15.33
N VAL A 204 -4.51 -2.47 14.46
CA VAL A 204 -5.08 -1.14 14.70
C VAL A 204 -5.98 -1.13 15.93
N LEU A 205 -6.90 -2.10 16.06
CA LEU A 205 -7.79 -2.21 17.24
C LEU A 205 -6.99 -2.37 18.55
N LEU A 206 -5.96 -3.22 18.55
CA LEU A 206 -5.09 -3.38 19.71
C LEU A 206 -4.34 -2.08 20.04
N THR A 207 -3.84 -1.37 19.04
CA THR A 207 -3.14 -0.09 19.24
C THR A 207 -4.07 1.01 19.78
N GLN A 208 -5.33 1.01 19.36
CA GLN A 208 -6.35 1.90 19.91
C GLN A 208 -6.63 1.58 21.37
N GLY A 209 -6.77 0.29 21.72
CA GLY A 209 -6.92 -0.15 23.12
C GLY A 209 -5.76 0.32 24.01
N VAL A 210 -4.51 0.20 23.54
CA VAL A 210 -3.34 0.74 24.25
C VAL A 210 -3.40 2.27 24.34
N GLY A 211 -3.82 2.95 23.27
CA GLY A 211 -3.93 4.41 23.21
C GLY A 211 -4.92 5.01 24.20
N LEU A 212 -5.95 4.27 24.62
CA LEU A 212 -6.89 4.71 25.66
C LEU A 212 -6.24 4.83 27.04
N ILE A 213 -5.20 4.03 27.32
CA ILE A 213 -4.49 4.03 28.61
C ILE A 213 -3.22 4.89 28.50
N PHE A 214 -2.46 4.70 27.41
CA PHE A 214 -1.19 5.38 27.15
C PHE A 214 -1.19 5.96 25.72
N PRO A 215 -1.64 7.21 25.54
CA PRO A 215 -1.81 7.81 24.20
C PRO A 215 -0.54 7.78 23.35
N ASN A 216 0.60 8.16 23.92
CA ASN A 216 1.88 8.20 23.21
C ASN A 216 2.35 6.81 22.77
N ALA A 217 2.19 5.79 23.62
CA ALA A 217 2.52 4.41 23.28
C ALA A 217 1.59 3.87 22.18
N GLY A 218 0.30 4.23 22.24
CA GLY A 218 -0.68 3.94 21.20
C GLY A 218 -0.29 4.51 19.83
N PHE A 219 0.15 5.78 19.77
CA PHE A 219 0.58 6.42 18.52
C PHE A 219 1.83 5.76 17.92
N ILE A 220 2.82 5.44 18.75
CA ILE A 220 4.04 4.73 18.33
C ILE A 220 3.67 3.35 17.77
N LEU A 221 2.87 2.59 18.51
CA LEU A 221 2.49 1.24 18.12
C LEU A 221 1.63 1.25 16.84
N LYS A 222 0.68 2.18 16.73
CA LYS A 222 -0.16 2.34 15.52
C LYS A 222 0.69 2.63 14.29
N SER A 223 1.69 3.52 14.44
CA SER A 223 2.62 3.85 13.37
C SER A 223 3.48 2.64 12.98
N PHE A 224 3.98 1.90 13.97
CA PHE A 224 4.71 0.65 13.77
C PHE A 224 3.89 -0.39 13.00
N VAL A 225 2.68 -0.70 13.46
CA VAL A 225 1.77 -1.67 12.81
C VAL A 225 1.49 -1.25 11.37
N THR A 226 1.21 0.05 11.14
CA THR A 226 0.93 0.56 9.80
C THR A 226 2.13 0.36 8.85
N VAL A 227 3.33 0.77 9.26
CA VAL A 227 4.55 0.65 8.44
C VAL A 227 4.91 -0.82 8.21
N PHE A 228 4.79 -1.65 9.26
CA PHE A 228 5.02 -3.08 9.16
C PHE A 228 4.08 -3.74 8.14
N CYS A 229 2.78 -3.40 8.19
CA CYS A 229 1.79 -3.89 7.22
C CYS A 229 2.08 -3.40 5.80
N TYR A 230 2.49 -2.14 5.60
CA TYR A 230 2.89 -1.64 4.27
C TYR A 230 4.02 -2.49 3.67
N LEU A 231 5.08 -2.75 4.44
CA LEU A 231 6.19 -3.57 3.97
C LEU A 231 5.82 -5.05 3.81
N ALA A 232 4.95 -5.60 4.65
CA ALA A 232 4.44 -6.95 4.50
C ALA A 232 3.61 -7.11 3.22
N PHE A 233 2.76 -6.14 2.88
CA PHE A 233 2.04 -6.10 1.60
C PHE A 233 2.99 -6.00 0.41
N ALA A 234 4.00 -5.14 0.50
CA ALA A 234 5.04 -5.00 -0.51
C ALA A 234 5.81 -6.32 -0.73
N ARG A 235 6.24 -6.96 0.37
CA ARG A 235 6.90 -8.27 0.36
C ARG A 235 6.03 -9.33 -0.28
N TYR A 236 4.76 -9.38 0.11
CA TYR A 236 3.80 -10.31 -0.45
C TYR A 236 3.64 -10.15 -1.97
N SER A 237 3.46 -8.91 -2.45
CA SER A 237 3.34 -8.61 -3.88
C SER A 237 4.55 -9.09 -4.68
N GLY A 238 5.76 -8.78 -4.22
CA GLY A 238 6.99 -9.26 -4.86
C GLY A 238 7.17 -10.78 -4.79
N MET A 239 6.77 -11.42 -3.69
CA MET A 239 6.83 -12.88 -3.53
C MET A 239 5.89 -13.60 -4.49
N ILE A 240 4.65 -13.13 -4.64
CA ILE A 240 3.70 -13.71 -5.59
C ILE A 240 4.23 -13.55 -7.00
N TYR A 241 4.67 -12.34 -7.36
CA TYR A 241 5.17 -12.06 -8.70
C TYR A 241 6.29 -13.04 -9.10
N THR A 242 7.30 -13.16 -8.24
CA THR A 242 8.44 -14.06 -8.48
C THR A 242 8.04 -15.53 -8.53
N ARG A 243 6.99 -15.95 -7.81
CA ARG A 243 6.43 -17.31 -7.92
C ARG A 243 5.66 -17.52 -9.22
N MET A 244 4.86 -16.54 -9.63
CA MET A 244 4.15 -16.58 -10.91
C MET A 244 5.11 -16.69 -12.10
N LEU A 245 6.35 -16.23 -11.97
CA LEU A 245 7.40 -16.44 -12.98
C LEU A 245 7.86 -17.89 -13.10
N LYS A 246 7.96 -18.62 -11.98
CA LYS A 246 8.54 -19.96 -11.91
C LYS A 246 7.60 -21.10 -12.26
N ILE A 247 6.29 -20.89 -12.17
CA ILE A 247 5.32 -21.98 -12.40
C ILE A 247 5.06 -22.10 -13.91
N PRO A 248 5.31 -23.26 -14.53
CA PRO A 248 5.08 -23.49 -15.95
C PRO A 248 3.56 -23.54 -16.21
N GLY A 249 2.94 -22.37 -16.41
CA GLY A 249 1.67 -22.30 -17.12
C GLY A 249 1.93 -22.56 -18.59
N ASN A 250 1.22 -23.53 -19.17
CA ASN A 250 1.41 -24.16 -20.50
C ASN A 250 1.35 -23.24 -21.75
N ARG A 251 1.64 -21.95 -21.63
CA ARG A 251 1.73 -20.95 -22.72
C ARG A 251 2.67 -19.81 -22.34
N GLN A 252 3.98 -20.07 -22.20
CA GLN A 252 4.97 -19.00 -22.05
C GLN A 252 5.52 -18.61 -23.43
N ARG A 253 4.94 -17.60 -24.07
CA ARG A 253 5.74 -16.77 -24.99
C ARG A 253 6.74 -16.00 -24.12
N PRO A 254 8.04 -16.02 -24.45
CA PRO A 254 9.01 -15.16 -23.79
C PRO A 254 8.53 -13.70 -23.89
N PRO A 255 8.83 -12.83 -22.90
CA PRO A 255 8.65 -11.40 -23.11
C PRO A 255 9.39 -11.02 -24.40
N ALA A 256 8.70 -10.29 -25.28
CA ALA A 256 9.29 -9.83 -26.53
C ALA A 256 10.57 -9.08 -26.18
N ARG A 257 11.71 -9.52 -26.75
CA ARG A 257 12.95 -8.77 -26.62
C ARG A 257 12.68 -7.37 -27.17
N PRO A 258 13.03 -6.29 -26.46
CA PRO A 258 13.10 -5.00 -27.12
C PRO A 258 14.10 -5.12 -28.27
N ALA A 259 13.65 -4.71 -29.46
CA ALA A 259 14.48 -4.58 -30.66
C ALA A 259 15.53 -3.48 -30.45
#